data_AF-A0A3E5FRQ3-F1
#
_entry.id   AF-A0A3E5FRQ3-F1
#
_cell.length_a   1.000
_cell.length_b   1.000
_cell.length_c   1.000
_cell.angle_alpha   90.00
_cell.angle_beta   90.00
_cell.angle_gamma   90.00
#
_symmetry.space_group_name_H-M   'P 1'
#
loop_
_entity.id
_entity.type
_entity.pdbx_description
1 polymer ?
#
loop_
_entity_poly.entity_id
_entity_poly.type
_entity_poly.pdbx_seq_one_letter_code
_entity_poly.pdbx_strand_id
1 'polypeptide(L)'
;MIKDLKSFFFIIYLHYIRVKNFIHSFIVQSSDIKGFLEFQYFFRRQHMIFDIQPNMFKNIFDTYLYDQVKFLEIRIGHVKFKYSSKQENYENLYASKINVNETIKIYYKTVLDFVTSYLTFLKTLPSNSLVPQVGLILHFNKRYDDIEKCWDNYFKVKDDSLIRYKQYQEECFLNLIIFQKIRAEIPYADEYLIGIDGASNELFSEPWILAPIFRSVKDKYKSILKDKAFNRYGIKLLATKDLGITYHVGEVFHSIASGLRHVDEVIDYYGYQNGERLGHGTILGISIDSYVDNHRIISLPTIELLDNLLWLYHLKAYKNLFKDISISYLEEHIWKITHFIYDINGHLGGNSEGINIHHLYLAYKKQFTGLDFVKDEYYLLNCEANFSNKNCIFKNFKNWNEDLLFYSRHCRCFLKKMTRMIQIDTSDKTIINIYKEAQQYVINKIACKGIIIETNPVSNANIGEFNSMNDHPIFMMNDSFDKDHNHVMVSVNTDDPGVFGTTLKNQYGFILQVLIDKGVPMEKALKWIDMTRENGLNSTFINRTKKTKKEIEEELKEIKRILEEKLNRRDDNK
;
A
#
# COMPACT_ATOMS: atom_id res chain seq x y z
N MET A 1 -37.26 -5.44 -43.09
CA MET A 1 -37.49 -5.28 -41.63
C MET A 1 -36.42 -5.94 -40.76
N ILE A 2 -36.29 -7.28 -40.65
CA ILE A 2 -35.28 -7.90 -39.76
C ILE A 2 -33.83 -7.68 -40.24
N LYS A 3 -33.59 -7.61 -41.57
CA LYS A 3 -32.28 -7.26 -42.14
C LYS A 3 -31.87 -5.80 -41.86
N ASP A 4 -32.82 -4.87 -41.94
CA ASP A 4 -32.57 -3.44 -41.72
C ASP A 4 -32.26 -3.12 -40.25
N LEU A 5 -32.93 -3.81 -39.31
CA LEU A 5 -32.64 -3.74 -37.88
C LEU A 5 -31.24 -4.25 -37.53
N LYS A 6 -30.77 -5.34 -38.17
CA LYS A 6 -29.39 -5.82 -38.01
C LYS A 6 -28.37 -4.83 -38.55
N SER A 7 -28.64 -4.22 -39.70
CA SER A 7 -27.76 -3.20 -40.30
C SER A 7 -27.68 -1.95 -39.44
N PHE A 8 -28.82 -1.50 -38.89
CA PHE A 8 -28.88 -0.33 -38.02
C PHE A 8 -28.18 -0.56 -36.67
N PHE A 9 -28.39 -1.73 -36.06
CA PHE A 9 -27.66 -2.12 -34.85
C PHE A 9 -26.15 -2.19 -35.09
N PHE A 10 -25.73 -2.76 -36.22
CA PHE A 10 -24.31 -2.82 -36.59
C PHE A 10 -23.68 -1.43 -36.71
N ILE A 11 -24.39 -0.48 -37.34
CA ILE A 11 -23.95 0.92 -37.45
C ILE A 11 -23.84 1.57 -36.07
N ILE A 12 -24.86 1.43 -35.21
CA ILE A 12 -24.82 1.96 -33.83
C ILE A 12 -23.67 1.34 -33.03
N TYR A 13 -23.46 0.03 -33.15
CA TYR A 13 -22.40 -0.69 -32.46
C TYR A 13 -21.01 -0.23 -32.92
N LEU A 14 -20.81 0.00 -34.22
CA LEU A 14 -19.56 0.56 -34.74
C LEU A 14 -19.34 2.01 -34.30
N HIS A 15 -20.39 2.83 -34.23
CA HIS A 15 -20.29 4.17 -33.66
C HIS A 15 -19.96 4.13 -32.16
N TYR A 16 -20.55 3.20 -31.40
CA TYR A 16 -20.20 2.96 -30.02
C TYR A 16 -18.72 2.56 -29.87
N ILE A 17 -18.22 1.62 -30.67
CA ILE A 17 -16.79 1.24 -30.67
C ILE A 17 -15.92 2.45 -31.01
N ARG A 18 -16.27 3.26 -32.02
CA ARG A 18 -15.52 4.47 -32.38
C ARG A 18 -15.47 5.49 -31.25
N VAL A 19 -16.61 5.79 -30.63
CA VAL A 19 -16.69 6.74 -29.50
C VAL A 19 -15.94 6.18 -28.29
N LYS A 20 -16.11 4.89 -27.99
CA LYS A 20 -15.37 4.20 -26.92
C LYS A 20 -13.87 4.29 -27.15
N ASN A 21 -13.38 3.94 -28.35
CA ASN A 21 -11.96 3.99 -28.69
C ASN A 21 -11.42 5.41 -28.70
N PHE A 22 -12.20 6.40 -29.16
CA PHE A 22 -11.83 7.81 -29.08
C PHE A 22 -11.69 8.27 -27.63
N ILE A 23 -12.64 7.96 -26.75
CA ILE A 23 -12.56 8.27 -25.32
C ILE A 23 -11.37 7.55 -24.67
N HIS A 24 -11.19 6.25 -24.94
CA HIS A 24 -10.05 5.48 -24.44
C HIS A 24 -8.71 5.99 -24.99
N SER A 25 -8.67 6.61 -26.17
CA SER A 25 -7.44 7.21 -26.71
C SER A 25 -6.96 8.44 -25.92
N PHE A 26 -7.82 9.05 -25.10
CA PHE A 26 -7.42 10.05 -24.11
C PHE A 26 -7.00 9.45 -22.77
N ILE A 27 -7.22 8.14 -22.57
CA ILE A 27 -6.83 7.36 -21.39
C ILE A 27 -5.66 6.45 -21.82
N VAL A 28 -4.58 7.06 -22.32
CA VAL A 28 -3.38 6.36 -22.78
C VAL A 28 -2.22 6.83 -21.91
N GLN A 29 -1.48 5.86 -21.35
CA GLN A 29 -0.26 6.10 -20.58
C GLN A 29 0.73 6.95 -21.38
N SER A 30 0.99 8.16 -20.89
CA SER A 30 1.95 9.12 -21.45
C SER A 30 3.29 9.18 -20.69
N SER A 31 3.35 8.62 -19.48
CA SER A 31 4.55 8.56 -18.64
C SER A 31 5.41 7.31 -18.87
N ASP A 32 6.73 7.48 -18.74
CA ASP A 32 7.71 6.37 -18.83
C ASP A 32 7.58 5.34 -17.70
N ILE A 33 6.92 5.68 -16.58
CA ILE A 33 6.56 4.72 -15.53
C ILE A 33 5.13 4.26 -15.77
N LYS A 34 4.93 2.96 -16.00
CA LYS A 34 3.60 2.37 -16.13
C LYS A 34 2.97 2.17 -14.75
N GLY A 35 1.67 2.39 -14.67
CA GLY A 35 0.88 2.17 -13.46
C GLY A 35 -0.50 2.81 -13.49
N PHE A 36 -1.25 2.66 -12.41
CA PHE A 36 -2.63 3.16 -12.29
C PHE A 36 -2.73 4.70 -12.20
N LEU A 37 -1.61 5.44 -12.17
CA LEU A 37 -1.56 6.90 -11.95
C LEU A 37 -2.43 7.68 -12.94
N GLU A 38 -2.33 7.38 -14.24
CA GLU A 38 -3.09 8.11 -15.25
C GLU A 38 -4.58 7.74 -15.23
N PHE A 39 -4.90 6.48 -14.90
CA PHE A 39 -6.28 6.02 -14.71
C PHE A 39 -6.93 6.65 -13.47
N GLN A 40 -6.18 6.86 -12.39
CA GLN A 40 -6.68 7.54 -11.17
C GLN A 40 -7.21 8.95 -11.47
N TYR A 41 -6.66 9.67 -12.45
CA TYR A 41 -7.15 11.00 -12.83
C TYR A 41 -8.60 10.96 -13.33
N PHE A 42 -8.96 9.90 -14.06
CA PHE A 42 -10.30 9.71 -14.63
C PHE A 42 -11.28 9.07 -13.62
N PHE A 43 -10.80 8.25 -12.68
CA PHE A 43 -11.63 7.49 -11.73
C PHE A 43 -11.60 8.01 -10.27
N ARG A 44 -11.17 9.26 -10.04
CA ARG A 44 -10.93 9.92 -8.73
C ARG A 44 -11.99 9.70 -7.62
N ARG A 45 -13.26 9.44 -7.97
CA ARG A 45 -14.36 9.28 -7.00
C ARG A 45 -14.34 7.95 -6.23
N GLN A 46 -13.60 6.94 -6.66
CA GLN A 46 -13.61 5.61 -6.04
C GLN A 46 -12.84 5.51 -4.70
N HIS A 47 -12.03 6.52 -4.34
CA HIS A 47 -11.06 6.42 -3.22
C HIS A 47 -11.37 7.28 -1.98
N MET A 48 -12.58 7.83 -1.82
CA MET A 48 -12.93 8.74 -0.71
C MET A 48 -14.24 8.35 -0.01
N ILE A 49 -14.29 8.40 1.34
CA ILE A 49 -15.53 8.17 2.12
C ILE A 49 -16.52 9.35 2.01
N PHE A 50 -16.07 10.56 1.63
CA PHE A 50 -16.87 11.78 1.73
C PHE A 50 -18.16 11.80 0.88
N ASP A 51 -18.38 10.82 0.01
CA ASP A 51 -19.60 10.69 -0.79
C ASP A 51 -19.88 9.22 -1.18
N ILE A 52 -19.94 8.31 -0.19
CA ILE A 52 -20.52 6.98 -0.46
C ILE A 52 -22.01 7.21 -0.78
N GLN A 53 -22.34 7.27 -2.06
CA GLN A 53 -23.73 7.23 -2.51
C GLN A 53 -24.36 5.94 -1.96
N PRO A 54 -25.59 5.98 -1.40
CA PRO A 54 -26.27 4.80 -0.87
C PRO A 54 -26.35 3.63 -1.87
N ASN A 55 -26.24 3.92 -3.16
CA ASN A 55 -26.29 2.95 -4.25
C ASN A 55 -24.95 2.21 -4.52
N MET A 56 -23.84 2.61 -3.90
CA MET A 56 -22.51 2.03 -4.18
C MET A 56 -22.45 0.53 -3.82
N PHE A 57 -22.84 0.17 -2.60
CA PHE A 57 -22.87 -1.23 -2.17
C PHE A 57 -23.87 -2.06 -2.97
N LYS A 58 -25.00 -1.47 -3.37
CA LYS A 58 -26.00 -2.14 -4.20
C LYS A 58 -25.41 -2.62 -5.53
N ASN A 59 -24.72 -1.73 -6.25
CA ASN A 59 -24.10 -2.06 -7.54
C ASN A 59 -23.04 -3.16 -7.40
N ILE A 60 -22.29 -3.14 -6.29
CA ILE A 60 -21.31 -4.19 -5.95
C ILE A 60 -22.03 -5.54 -5.82
N PHE A 61 -23.08 -5.62 -4.99
CA PHE A 61 -23.81 -6.87 -4.80
C PHE A 61 -24.45 -7.40 -6.08
N ASP A 62 -25.02 -6.53 -6.91
CA ASP A 62 -25.62 -6.91 -8.20
C ASP A 62 -24.58 -7.52 -9.16
N THR A 63 -23.36 -6.95 -9.19
CA THR A 63 -22.26 -7.45 -10.04
C THR A 63 -21.78 -8.83 -9.58
N TYR A 64 -21.55 -9.01 -8.27
CA TYR A 64 -20.97 -10.25 -7.76
C TYR A 64 -21.97 -11.39 -7.59
N LEU A 65 -23.28 -11.10 -7.59
CA LEU A 65 -24.32 -12.12 -7.74
C LEU A 65 -24.14 -12.90 -9.05
N TYR A 66 -23.75 -12.22 -10.14
CA TYR A 66 -23.51 -12.84 -11.44
C TYR A 66 -22.29 -13.76 -11.43
N ASP A 67 -21.22 -13.37 -10.73
CA ASP A 67 -19.95 -14.11 -10.68
C ASP A 67 -19.96 -15.29 -9.68
N GLN A 68 -21.04 -15.50 -8.93
CA GLN A 68 -21.22 -16.61 -7.97
C GLN A 68 -20.07 -16.75 -6.95
N VAL A 69 -19.57 -15.62 -6.46
CA VAL A 69 -18.46 -15.61 -5.50
C VAL A 69 -18.88 -16.19 -4.14
N LYS A 70 -17.97 -16.89 -3.46
CA LYS A 70 -18.21 -17.43 -2.10
C LYS A 70 -17.97 -16.37 -1.02
N PHE A 71 -16.95 -15.55 -1.22
CA PHE A 71 -16.49 -14.51 -0.30
C PHE A 71 -16.31 -13.21 -1.06
N LEU A 72 -16.74 -12.09 -0.46
CA LEU A 72 -16.64 -10.76 -1.04
C LEU A 72 -16.02 -9.79 -0.03
N GLU A 73 -14.84 -9.29 -0.35
CA GLU A 73 -14.11 -8.33 0.49
C GLU A 73 -14.18 -6.94 -0.15
N ILE A 74 -14.87 -6.00 0.51
CA ILE A 74 -15.09 -4.65 0.01
C ILE A 74 -14.16 -3.68 0.72
N ARG A 75 -13.38 -2.94 -0.06
CA ARG A 75 -12.45 -1.93 0.47
C ARG A 75 -13.20 -0.60 0.67
N ILE A 76 -13.13 -0.05 1.87
CA ILE A 76 -13.64 1.29 2.19
C ILE A 76 -12.46 2.21 2.47
N GLY A 77 -12.42 3.40 1.86
CA GLY A 77 -11.37 4.37 2.14
C GLY A 77 -11.34 4.77 3.63
N HIS A 78 -10.31 5.50 4.05
CA HIS A 78 -10.27 6.16 5.37
C HIS A 78 -10.81 7.60 5.30
N VAL A 79 -11.23 8.14 6.44
CA VAL A 79 -11.63 9.54 6.58
C VAL A 79 -10.39 10.41 6.56
N LYS A 80 -10.30 11.29 5.56
CA LYS A 80 -9.20 12.25 5.41
C LYS A 80 -9.42 13.48 6.30
N PHE A 81 -8.36 14.01 6.89
CA PHE A 81 -8.44 15.27 7.63
C PHE A 81 -8.66 16.44 6.67
N LYS A 82 -9.50 17.40 7.08
CA LYS A 82 -9.70 18.66 6.35
C LYS A 82 -8.59 19.62 6.76
N TYR A 83 -7.66 19.89 5.84
CA TYR A 83 -6.55 20.82 6.06
C TYR A 83 -6.96 22.24 5.65
N SER A 84 -6.72 23.24 6.51
CA SER A 84 -6.95 24.65 6.15
C SER A 84 -5.81 25.15 5.25
N SER A 85 -6.10 25.29 3.96
CA SER A 85 -5.19 25.83 2.95
C SER A 85 -5.18 27.37 2.95
N LYS A 86 -4.86 28.02 4.08
CA LYS A 86 -4.63 29.48 4.10
C LYS A 86 -3.24 29.81 4.62
N GLN A 87 -2.37 30.14 3.68
CA GLN A 87 -1.07 30.77 3.87
C GLN A 87 -1.24 32.27 4.17
N GLU A 88 -1.66 32.63 5.37
CA GLU A 88 -1.52 34.02 5.84
C GLU A 88 -1.13 34.00 7.32
N ASN A 89 0.15 34.27 7.57
CA ASN A 89 0.85 34.36 8.87
C ASN A 89 1.38 33.05 9.47
N TYR A 90 2.68 33.07 9.76
CA TYR A 90 3.50 31.96 10.27
C TYR A 90 3.12 31.46 11.68
N GLU A 91 2.12 32.06 12.33
CA GLU A 91 1.81 31.83 13.75
C GLU A 91 0.63 30.87 13.99
N ASN A 92 -0.11 30.46 12.95
CA ASN A 92 -1.24 29.52 13.09
C ASN A 92 -1.36 28.52 11.92
N LEU A 93 -0.25 28.13 11.29
CA LEU A 93 -0.30 27.14 10.22
C LEU A 93 -0.48 25.74 10.83
N TYR A 94 -1.47 24.99 10.33
CA TYR A 94 -1.61 23.53 10.40
C TYR A 94 -2.38 22.87 11.56
N ALA A 95 -2.98 23.62 12.48
CA ALA A 95 -3.88 23.02 13.48
C ALA A 95 -5.26 22.65 12.88
N SER A 96 -5.32 21.57 12.08
CA SER A 96 -6.61 20.90 11.83
C SER A 96 -7.05 20.24 13.15
N LYS A 97 -8.02 20.84 13.84
CA LYS A 97 -8.58 20.27 15.07
C LYS A 97 -9.24 18.93 14.71
N ILE A 98 -8.63 17.83 15.12
CA ILE A 98 -9.13 16.47 14.91
C ILE A 98 -10.52 16.36 15.57
N ASN A 99 -11.57 16.20 14.77
CA ASN A 99 -12.90 15.94 15.30
C ASN A 99 -13.14 14.43 15.38
N VAL A 100 -12.69 13.84 16.49
CA VAL A 100 -12.84 12.41 16.79
C VAL A 100 -14.31 11.98 16.68
N ASN A 101 -15.23 12.76 17.25
CA ASN A 101 -16.66 12.44 17.28
C ASN A 101 -17.28 12.48 15.87
N GLU A 102 -16.94 13.47 15.04
CA GLU A 102 -17.39 13.52 13.65
C GLU A 102 -16.85 12.32 12.85
N THR A 103 -15.59 11.95 13.05
CA THR A 103 -14.99 10.78 12.40
C THR A 103 -15.72 9.49 12.79
N ILE A 104 -16.03 9.31 14.08
CA ILE A 104 -16.82 8.18 14.58
C ILE A 104 -18.21 8.13 13.91
N LYS A 105 -18.90 9.28 13.82
CA LYS A 105 -20.23 9.37 13.17
C LYS A 105 -20.16 8.98 11.69
N ILE A 106 -19.10 9.37 10.97
CA ILE A 106 -18.89 8.97 9.56
C ILE A 106 -18.75 7.45 9.43
N TYR A 107 -17.96 6.81 10.31
CA TYR A 107 -17.84 5.35 10.29
C TYR A 107 -19.15 4.65 10.65
N TYR A 108 -19.88 5.10 11.68
CA TYR A 108 -21.18 4.53 12.02
C TYR A 108 -22.15 4.59 10.83
N LYS A 109 -22.21 5.73 10.14
CA LYS A 109 -23.03 5.87 8.93
C LYS A 109 -22.57 4.91 7.82
N THR A 110 -21.27 4.82 7.57
CA THR A 110 -20.71 3.94 6.53
C THR A 110 -21.05 2.46 6.79
N VAL A 111 -20.92 2.00 8.04
CA VAL A 111 -21.28 0.62 8.40
C VAL A 111 -22.80 0.42 8.32
N LEU A 112 -23.61 1.41 8.70
CA LEU A 112 -25.07 1.34 8.59
C LEU A 112 -25.53 1.23 7.13
N ASP A 113 -24.91 2.00 6.22
CA ASP A 113 -25.18 1.98 4.78
C ASP A 113 -24.81 0.62 4.18
N PHE A 114 -23.68 0.05 4.58
CA PHE A 114 -23.27 -1.31 4.23
C PHE A 114 -24.30 -2.36 4.68
N VAL A 115 -24.64 -2.36 5.98
CA VAL A 115 -25.57 -3.33 6.58
C VAL A 115 -26.96 -3.24 5.94
N THR A 116 -27.45 -2.01 5.69
CA THR A 116 -28.76 -1.78 5.06
C THR A 116 -28.77 -2.27 3.61
N SER A 117 -27.69 -2.03 2.87
CA SER A 117 -27.53 -2.50 1.50
C SER A 117 -27.47 -4.03 1.44
N TYR A 118 -26.74 -4.65 2.38
CA TYR A 118 -26.62 -6.09 2.44
C TYR A 118 -27.97 -6.76 2.79
N LEU A 119 -28.69 -6.26 3.80
CA LEU A 119 -30.06 -6.72 4.10
C LEU A 119 -31.00 -6.57 2.91
N THR A 120 -30.87 -5.50 2.13
CA THR A 120 -31.68 -5.28 0.92
C THR A 120 -31.34 -6.32 -0.16
N PHE A 121 -30.06 -6.60 -0.37
CA PHE A 121 -29.61 -7.65 -1.27
C PHE A 121 -30.14 -9.03 -0.86
N LEU A 122 -30.05 -9.38 0.43
CA LEU A 122 -30.54 -10.68 0.94
C LEU A 122 -32.03 -10.89 0.63
N LYS A 123 -32.86 -9.83 0.67
CA LYS A 123 -34.29 -9.92 0.32
C LYS A 123 -34.54 -10.32 -1.14
N THR A 124 -33.61 -10.05 -2.05
CA THR A 124 -33.73 -10.41 -3.47
C THR A 124 -33.45 -11.90 -3.71
N LEU A 125 -32.78 -12.58 -2.77
CA LEU A 125 -32.39 -13.98 -2.90
C LEU A 125 -33.47 -14.93 -2.35
N PRO A 126 -33.71 -16.09 -2.98
CA PRO A 126 -34.50 -17.18 -2.41
C PRO A 126 -34.01 -17.62 -1.02
N SER A 127 -34.90 -18.18 -0.19
CA SER A 127 -34.57 -18.55 1.21
C SER A 127 -33.47 -19.60 1.36
N ASN A 128 -33.31 -20.52 0.40
CA ASN A 128 -32.32 -21.60 0.43
C ASN A 128 -31.09 -21.33 -0.45
N SER A 129 -30.84 -20.08 -0.83
CA SER A 129 -29.72 -19.71 -1.68
C SER A 129 -28.39 -19.76 -0.92
N LEU A 130 -27.32 -20.15 -1.60
CA LEU A 130 -25.97 -19.88 -1.11
C LEU A 130 -25.77 -18.35 -1.13
N VAL A 131 -25.41 -17.76 0.01
CA VAL A 131 -25.20 -16.32 0.13
C VAL A 131 -23.69 -16.07 0.16
N PRO A 132 -23.16 -15.13 -0.66
CA PRO A 132 -21.78 -14.71 -0.54
C PRO A 132 -21.58 -14.10 0.85
N GLN A 133 -20.59 -14.56 1.61
CA GLN A 133 -20.24 -13.89 2.85
C GLN A 133 -19.41 -12.65 2.54
N VAL A 134 -19.67 -11.55 3.23
CA VAL A 134 -19.17 -10.22 2.87
C VAL A 134 -18.49 -9.58 4.07
N GLY A 135 -17.34 -8.94 3.85
CA GLY A 135 -16.73 -8.09 4.86
C GLY A 135 -16.04 -6.86 4.28
N LEU A 136 -15.77 -5.90 5.15
CA LEU A 136 -15.18 -4.61 4.86
C LEU A 136 -13.72 -4.58 5.29
N ILE A 137 -12.88 -4.01 4.42
CA ILE A 137 -11.46 -3.77 4.65
C ILE A 137 -11.22 -2.26 4.68
N LEU A 138 -10.59 -1.77 5.75
CA LEU A 138 -10.22 -0.36 5.84
C LEU A 138 -8.98 -0.07 4.97
N HIS A 139 -9.14 0.83 4.01
CA HIS A 139 -8.16 1.10 2.96
C HIS A 139 -7.46 2.46 3.14
N PHE A 140 -6.14 2.40 3.36
CA PHE A 140 -5.25 3.56 3.48
C PHE A 140 -4.68 3.96 2.12
N ASN A 141 -5.14 5.08 1.57
CA ASN A 141 -4.58 5.66 0.34
C ASN A 141 -3.21 6.28 0.59
N LYS A 142 -2.19 5.80 -0.10
CA LYS A 142 -0.86 6.43 -0.20
C LYS A 142 -0.98 7.87 -0.74
N ARG A 143 -0.16 8.78 -0.23
CA ARG A 143 -0.17 10.20 -0.62
C ARG A 143 1.17 10.85 -0.37
N TYR A 144 1.51 11.86 -1.17
CA TYR A 144 2.71 12.67 -0.98
C TYR A 144 2.54 13.66 0.18
N ASP A 145 3.66 14.05 0.81
CA ASP A 145 3.70 15.10 1.83
C ASP A 145 4.73 16.19 1.48
N ASP A 146 4.48 17.39 2.00
CA ASP A 146 5.25 18.60 1.72
C ASP A 146 6.74 18.46 2.10
N ILE A 147 7.60 18.99 1.21
CA ILE A 147 9.07 19.01 1.35
C ILE A 147 9.60 20.29 1.99
N GLU A 148 8.75 21.31 2.18
CA GLU A 148 9.13 22.55 2.86
C GLU A 148 9.11 22.42 4.39
N LYS A 149 8.63 21.28 4.91
CA LYS A 149 8.64 20.94 6.34
C LYS A 149 10.05 20.87 6.93
N CYS A 150 10.20 21.27 8.19
CA CYS A 150 11.48 21.12 8.88
C CYS A 150 11.41 20.77 10.36
N TRP A 151 12.20 19.75 10.71
CA TRP A 151 12.43 19.31 12.07
C TRP A 151 12.91 20.43 13.02
N ASP A 152 13.72 21.38 12.57
CA ASP A 152 14.11 22.54 13.39
C ASP A 152 12.89 23.39 13.80
N ASN A 153 11.94 23.59 12.87
CA ASN A 153 10.72 24.31 13.18
C ASN A 153 9.87 23.50 14.17
N TYR A 154 9.72 22.19 13.94
CA TYR A 154 9.07 21.29 14.91
C TYR A 154 9.70 21.39 16.29
N PHE A 155 11.03 21.40 16.38
CA PHE A 155 11.74 21.46 17.64
C PHE A 155 11.39 22.72 18.44
N LYS A 156 11.22 23.86 17.75
CA LYS A 156 10.89 25.17 18.34
C LYS A 156 9.44 25.29 18.80
N VAL A 157 8.47 24.83 17.99
CA VAL A 157 7.04 25.05 18.25
C VAL A 157 6.26 23.81 18.69
N LYS A 158 6.89 22.63 18.65
CA LYS A 158 6.32 21.31 18.98
C LYS A 158 5.05 20.96 18.19
N ASP A 159 4.94 21.44 16.96
CA ASP A 159 3.82 21.14 16.06
C ASP A 159 4.13 19.96 15.14
N ASP A 160 3.48 18.82 15.41
CA ASP A 160 3.58 17.56 14.65
C ASP A 160 3.35 17.75 13.13
N SER A 161 2.68 18.83 12.69
CA SER A 161 2.53 19.17 11.26
C SER A 161 3.85 19.39 10.51
N LEU A 162 4.89 19.82 11.22
CA LEU A 162 6.18 20.23 10.66
C LEU A 162 7.13 19.04 10.45
N ILE A 163 6.71 17.83 10.83
CA ILE A 163 7.42 16.58 10.57
C ILE A 163 6.77 15.88 9.37
N ARG A 164 7.61 15.41 8.43
CA ARG A 164 7.11 14.69 7.26
C ARG A 164 6.29 13.47 7.65
N TYR A 165 5.14 13.32 7.01
CA TYR A 165 4.15 12.26 7.13
C TYR A 165 3.52 12.07 8.51
N LYS A 166 3.90 12.86 9.52
CA LYS A 166 3.41 12.72 10.90
C LYS A 166 1.89 12.87 11.01
N GLN A 167 1.33 13.94 10.44
CA GLN A 167 -0.12 14.14 10.40
C GLN A 167 -0.87 13.03 9.65
N TYR A 168 -0.28 12.51 8.57
CA TYR A 168 -0.90 11.40 7.84
C TYR A 168 -0.88 10.10 8.65
N GLN A 169 0.20 9.82 9.36
CA GLN A 169 0.24 8.70 10.29
C GLN A 169 -0.83 8.86 11.37
N GLU A 170 -1.00 10.05 11.96
CA GLU A 170 -2.05 10.33 12.95
C GLU A 170 -3.46 10.14 12.40
N GLU A 171 -3.70 10.56 11.17
CA GLU A 171 -4.94 10.30 10.45
C GLU A 171 -5.21 8.80 10.32
N CYS A 172 -4.21 8.03 9.86
CA CYS A 172 -4.35 6.58 9.71
C CYS A 172 -4.56 5.87 11.06
N PHE A 173 -3.83 6.27 12.10
CA PHE A 173 -4.01 5.73 13.45
C PHE A 173 -5.40 6.00 14.00
N LEU A 174 -5.93 7.22 13.88
CA LEU A 174 -7.29 7.52 14.36
C LEU A 174 -8.33 6.66 13.62
N ASN A 175 -8.21 6.54 12.30
CA ASN A 175 -9.11 5.72 11.49
C ASN A 175 -9.06 4.25 11.92
N LEU A 176 -7.86 3.68 12.11
CA LEU A 176 -7.68 2.31 12.62
C LEU A 176 -8.30 2.13 14.02
N ILE A 177 -8.07 3.09 14.92
CA ILE A 177 -8.60 3.06 16.29
C ILE A 177 -10.13 3.08 16.27
N ILE A 178 -10.74 3.93 15.46
CA ILE A 178 -12.21 3.98 15.33
C ILE A 178 -12.74 2.69 14.72
N PHE A 179 -12.07 2.13 13.70
CA PHE A 179 -12.43 0.85 13.11
C PHE A 179 -12.41 -0.28 14.16
N GLN A 180 -11.35 -0.36 14.96
CA GLN A 180 -11.23 -1.32 16.07
C GLN A 180 -12.26 -1.08 17.18
N LYS A 181 -12.58 0.18 17.49
CA LYS A 181 -13.62 0.53 18.46
C LYS A 181 -14.97 -0.02 18.05
N ILE A 182 -15.36 0.12 16.78
CA ILE A 182 -16.64 -0.38 16.26
C ILE A 182 -16.69 -1.91 16.36
N ARG A 183 -15.61 -2.59 15.97
CA ARG A 183 -15.46 -4.05 16.10
C ARG A 183 -15.66 -4.54 17.54
N ALA A 184 -15.15 -3.79 18.51
CA ALA A 184 -15.26 -4.13 19.92
C ALA A 184 -16.63 -3.85 20.54
N GLU A 185 -17.27 -2.76 20.12
CA GLU A 185 -18.45 -2.20 20.78
C GLU A 185 -19.78 -2.75 20.24
N ILE A 186 -19.80 -3.14 18.97
CA ILE A 186 -21.01 -3.61 18.30
C ILE A 186 -20.91 -5.13 18.12
N PRO A 187 -21.84 -5.92 18.71
CA PRO A 187 -21.92 -7.37 18.50
C PRO A 187 -21.87 -7.74 17.02
N TYR A 188 -21.12 -8.79 16.70
CA TYR A 188 -20.91 -9.31 15.34
C TYR A 188 -20.14 -8.40 14.38
N ALA A 189 -19.86 -7.13 14.71
CA ALA A 189 -19.18 -6.22 13.79
C ALA A 189 -17.76 -6.67 13.44
N ASP A 190 -17.08 -7.41 14.32
CA ASP A 190 -15.76 -8.00 14.07
C ASP A 190 -15.76 -9.09 12.99
N GLU A 191 -16.91 -9.71 12.70
CA GLU A 191 -17.10 -10.68 11.61
C GLU A 191 -17.23 -9.98 10.23
N TYR A 192 -17.64 -8.71 10.21
CA TYR A 192 -17.88 -7.94 8.99
C TYR A 192 -16.83 -6.85 8.75
N LEU A 193 -16.06 -6.44 9.77
CA LEU A 193 -14.96 -5.49 9.66
C LEU A 193 -13.66 -6.28 9.83
N ILE A 194 -13.11 -6.75 8.72
CA ILE A 194 -12.26 -7.96 8.70
C ILE A 194 -10.77 -7.67 8.51
N GLY A 195 -10.39 -6.50 7.98
CA GLY A 195 -9.00 -6.26 7.66
C GLY A 195 -8.63 -4.82 7.36
N ILE A 196 -7.34 -4.62 7.08
CA ILE A 196 -6.75 -3.35 6.64
C ILE A 196 -5.97 -3.55 5.34
N ASP A 197 -5.95 -2.51 4.52
CA ASP A 197 -5.27 -2.45 3.23
C ASP A 197 -4.54 -1.10 3.08
N GLY A 198 -3.44 -1.10 2.32
CA GLY A 198 -2.73 0.11 1.91
C GLY A 198 -2.43 0.04 0.41
N ALA A 199 -3.07 0.91 -0.37
CA ALA A 199 -2.88 0.95 -1.82
C ALA A 199 -2.94 2.37 -2.39
N SER A 200 -3.28 2.48 -3.68
CA SER A 200 -3.06 3.63 -4.57
C SER A 200 -1.59 3.73 -5.03
N ASN A 201 -1.20 4.87 -5.61
CA ASN A 201 0.10 4.98 -6.26
C ASN A 201 1.25 4.77 -5.26
N GLU A 202 2.06 3.75 -5.52
CA GLU A 202 3.17 3.36 -4.66
C GLU A 202 4.27 4.42 -4.60
N LEU A 203 4.45 5.22 -5.66
CA LEU A 203 5.46 6.29 -5.69
C LEU A 203 5.16 7.45 -4.73
N PHE A 204 3.92 7.56 -4.23
CA PHE A 204 3.54 8.64 -3.34
C PHE A 204 3.98 8.43 -1.89
N SER A 205 4.24 7.19 -1.48
CA SER A 205 4.56 6.88 -0.09
C SER A 205 5.45 5.64 0.03
N GLU A 206 6.61 5.81 0.64
CA GLU A 206 7.49 4.70 1.05
C GLU A 206 6.82 3.81 2.12
N PRO A 207 7.17 2.51 2.21
CA PRO A 207 6.59 1.58 3.17
C PRO A 207 6.72 2.01 4.63
N TRP A 208 7.81 2.69 5.01
CA TRP A 208 8.04 3.11 6.40
C TRP A 208 6.95 4.04 6.95
N ILE A 209 6.21 4.73 6.09
CA ILE A 209 5.15 5.66 6.49
C ILE A 209 4.00 4.91 7.15
N LEU A 210 3.56 3.79 6.58
CA LEU A 210 2.42 3.01 7.08
C LEU A 210 2.86 1.83 7.97
N ALA A 211 4.14 1.45 7.98
CA ALA A 211 4.64 0.35 8.80
C ALA A 211 4.23 0.40 10.28
N PRO A 212 4.29 1.56 10.99
CA PRO A 212 3.85 1.63 12.38
C PRO A 212 2.35 1.36 12.56
N ILE A 213 1.52 1.74 11.59
CA ILE A 213 0.06 1.56 11.64
C ILE A 213 -0.26 0.07 11.49
N PHE A 214 0.29 -0.57 10.48
CA PHE A 214 0.05 -1.99 10.21
C PHE A 214 0.65 -2.89 11.29
N ARG A 215 1.87 -2.60 11.75
CA ARG A 215 2.49 -3.37 12.83
C ARG A 215 1.71 -3.24 14.15
N SER A 216 1.00 -2.14 14.36
CA SER A 216 0.24 -1.90 15.61
C SER A 216 -0.95 -2.85 15.81
N VAL A 217 -1.46 -3.49 14.75
CA VAL A 217 -2.56 -4.46 14.89
C VAL A 217 -2.08 -5.86 15.29
N LYS A 218 -0.77 -6.11 15.22
CA LYS A 218 -0.16 -7.38 15.63
C LYS A 218 -0.18 -7.52 17.15
N ASP A 219 -0.32 -8.75 17.63
CA ASP A 219 -0.41 -9.07 19.07
C ASP A 219 0.66 -8.38 19.92
N LYS A 220 1.91 -8.44 19.47
CA LYS A 220 3.06 -7.83 20.17
C LYS A 220 2.90 -6.32 20.41
N TYR A 221 2.11 -5.62 19.60
CA TYR A 221 1.97 -4.16 19.62
C TYR A 221 0.57 -3.68 20.05
N LYS A 222 -0.34 -4.61 20.41
CA LYS A 222 -1.71 -4.26 20.83
C LYS A 222 -1.75 -3.31 22.03
N SER A 223 -0.83 -3.43 22.99
CA SER A 223 -0.71 -2.50 24.13
C SER A 223 -0.40 -1.09 23.68
N ILE A 224 0.58 -0.92 22.79
CA ILE A 224 1.00 0.37 22.25
C ILE A 224 -0.16 1.07 21.52
N LEU A 225 -0.97 0.31 20.74
CA LEU A 225 -2.15 0.86 20.09
C LEU A 225 -3.22 1.33 21.10
N LYS A 226 -3.45 0.56 22.16
CA LYS A 226 -4.40 0.93 23.24
C LYS A 226 -3.94 2.18 23.98
N ASP A 227 -2.67 2.26 24.34
CA ASP A 227 -2.10 3.41 25.04
C ASP A 227 -2.19 4.65 24.16
N LYS A 228 -1.86 4.53 22.86
CA LYS A 228 -2.01 5.62 21.91
C LYS A 228 -3.47 6.06 21.75
N ALA A 229 -4.41 5.12 21.67
CA ALA A 229 -5.83 5.40 21.56
C ALA A 229 -6.36 6.20 22.76
N PHE A 230 -5.96 5.81 23.97
CA PHE A 230 -6.38 6.48 25.19
C PHE A 230 -5.68 7.84 25.35
N ASN A 231 -4.35 7.86 25.30
CA ASN A 231 -3.56 9.06 25.60
C ASN A 231 -3.74 10.17 24.55
N ARG A 232 -3.91 9.81 23.27
CA ARG A 232 -4.00 10.80 22.19
C ARG A 232 -5.43 11.14 21.77
N TYR A 233 -6.38 10.21 21.90
CA TYR A 233 -7.75 10.41 21.40
C TYR A 233 -8.84 10.20 22.46
N GLY A 234 -8.49 9.82 23.69
CA GLY A 234 -9.47 9.53 24.75
C GLY A 234 -10.31 8.28 24.49
N ILE A 235 -9.88 7.40 23.57
CA ILE A 235 -10.63 6.21 23.17
C ILE A 235 -10.12 5.00 23.93
N LYS A 236 -10.98 4.41 24.76
CA LYS A 236 -10.71 3.10 25.38
C LYS A 236 -10.98 1.98 24.38
N LEU A 237 -9.90 1.33 23.91
CA LEU A 237 -9.98 0.15 23.05
C LEU A 237 -10.08 -1.14 23.86
N LEU A 238 -11.08 -1.96 23.53
CA LEU A 238 -11.21 -3.32 24.07
C LEU A 238 -10.47 -4.32 23.18
N ALA A 239 -10.33 -5.56 23.65
CA ALA A 239 -9.76 -6.63 22.84
C ALA A 239 -10.71 -7.01 21.70
N THR A 240 -10.15 -7.18 20.50
CA THR A 240 -10.86 -7.64 19.30
C THR A 240 -10.11 -8.81 18.69
N LYS A 241 -10.79 -9.60 17.85
CA LYS A 241 -10.14 -10.58 16.97
C LYS A 241 -9.09 -9.91 16.09
N ASP A 242 -8.16 -10.69 15.57
CA ASP A 242 -7.15 -10.17 14.66
C ASP A 242 -7.77 -9.61 13.37
N LEU A 243 -7.04 -8.71 12.73
CA LEU A 243 -7.38 -8.14 11.44
C LEU A 243 -6.55 -8.83 10.38
N GLY A 244 -7.18 -9.16 9.25
CA GLY A 244 -6.44 -9.49 8.05
C GLY A 244 -5.64 -8.29 7.55
N ILE A 245 -4.46 -8.56 6.99
CA ILE A 245 -3.56 -7.53 6.48
C ILE A 245 -3.27 -7.79 5.01
N THR A 246 -3.53 -6.78 4.21
CA THR A 246 -3.04 -6.70 2.83
C THR A 246 -2.34 -5.36 2.59
N TYR A 247 -1.36 -5.31 1.71
CA TYR A 247 -0.68 -4.06 1.32
C TYR A 247 -0.19 -4.18 -0.11
N HIS A 248 -0.57 -3.22 -0.95
CA HIS A 248 -0.16 -3.19 -2.35
C HIS A 248 1.26 -2.67 -2.45
N VAL A 249 2.14 -3.48 -3.02
CA VAL A 249 3.56 -3.15 -3.16
C VAL A 249 4.18 -3.94 -4.30
N GLY A 250 5.10 -3.31 -5.02
CA GLY A 250 5.85 -3.93 -6.11
C GLY A 250 5.11 -3.97 -7.45
N GLU A 251 4.04 -3.20 -7.63
CA GLU A 251 3.47 -2.93 -8.96
C GLU A 251 4.15 -1.74 -9.65
N VAL A 252 4.32 -0.64 -8.91
CA VAL A 252 4.84 0.62 -9.46
C VAL A 252 6.09 1.02 -8.66
N PHE A 253 7.22 1.18 -9.34
CA PHE A 253 8.50 1.46 -8.70
C PHE A 253 9.44 2.21 -9.66
N HIS A 254 10.38 3.00 -9.12
CA HIS A 254 11.36 3.71 -9.96
C HIS A 254 12.48 2.81 -10.49
N SER A 255 12.88 1.80 -9.69
CA SER A 255 13.96 0.87 -10.03
C SER A 255 13.63 -0.54 -9.51
N ILE A 256 14.27 -1.56 -10.09
CA ILE A 256 14.16 -2.93 -9.59
C ILE A 256 14.50 -3.02 -8.10
N ALA A 257 15.59 -2.36 -7.67
CA ALA A 257 15.98 -2.32 -6.27
C ALA A 257 14.90 -1.66 -5.40
N SER A 258 14.24 -0.60 -5.88
CA SER A 258 13.15 0.05 -5.15
C SER A 258 12.00 -0.91 -4.91
N GLY A 259 11.48 -1.54 -5.97
CA GLY A 259 10.34 -2.45 -5.84
C GLY A 259 10.65 -3.66 -4.96
N LEU A 260 11.82 -4.28 -5.12
CA LEU A 260 12.25 -5.41 -4.29
C LEU A 260 12.47 -5.01 -2.83
N ARG A 261 13.16 -3.88 -2.58
CA ARG A 261 13.35 -3.34 -1.22
C ARG A 261 12.00 -3.06 -0.57
N HIS A 262 11.07 -2.42 -1.28
CA HIS A 262 9.76 -2.09 -0.71
C HIS A 262 8.98 -3.34 -0.30
N VAL A 263 8.99 -4.40 -1.13
CA VAL A 263 8.40 -5.69 -0.77
C VAL A 263 9.08 -6.28 0.47
N ASP A 264 10.41 -6.29 0.50
CA ASP A 264 11.20 -6.81 1.62
C ASP A 264 10.94 -6.05 2.94
N GLU A 265 10.85 -4.72 2.86
CA GLU A 265 10.53 -3.82 3.96
C GLU A 265 9.12 -4.07 4.51
N VAL A 266 8.12 -4.25 3.64
CA VAL A 266 6.75 -4.58 4.08
C VAL A 266 6.78 -5.89 4.86
N ILE A 267 7.44 -6.92 4.33
CA ILE A 267 7.51 -8.23 4.99
C ILE A 267 8.08 -8.12 6.41
N ASP A 268 9.21 -7.42 6.57
CA ASP A 268 9.90 -7.35 7.87
C ASP A 268 9.30 -6.34 8.83
N TYR A 269 9.03 -5.12 8.37
CA TYR A 269 8.66 -4.01 9.25
C TYR A 269 7.17 -3.94 9.56
N TYR A 270 6.31 -4.53 8.74
CA TYR A 270 4.89 -4.70 9.07
C TYR A 270 4.70 -6.00 9.88
N GLY A 271 5.69 -6.88 9.86
CA GLY A 271 5.70 -8.15 10.57
C GLY A 271 4.81 -9.18 9.89
N TYR A 272 4.97 -9.37 8.58
CA TYR A 272 4.11 -10.27 7.82
C TYR A 272 4.27 -11.73 8.25
N GLN A 273 3.13 -12.39 8.35
CA GLN A 273 2.95 -13.78 8.78
C GLN A 273 2.20 -14.60 7.71
N ASN A 274 2.13 -15.91 7.94
CA ASN A 274 1.39 -16.83 7.07
C ASN A 274 -0.08 -16.39 6.94
N GLY A 275 -0.61 -16.38 5.72
CA GLY A 275 -1.99 -16.01 5.41
C GLY A 275 -2.18 -14.52 5.07
N GLU A 276 -1.16 -13.68 5.29
CA GLU A 276 -1.22 -12.26 4.93
C GLU A 276 -0.84 -12.04 3.47
N ARG A 277 -1.29 -10.90 2.92
CA ARG A 277 -1.38 -10.74 1.48
C ARG A 277 -0.62 -9.51 0.98
N LEU A 278 0.07 -9.63 -0.14
CA LEU A 278 0.66 -8.49 -0.84
C LEU A 278 -0.13 -8.25 -2.12
N GLY A 279 -0.58 -7.02 -2.34
CA GLY A 279 -1.24 -6.61 -3.57
C GLY A 279 -0.23 -6.54 -4.72
N HIS A 280 -0.57 -7.17 -5.85
CA HIS A 280 0.15 -7.21 -7.13
C HIS A 280 1.52 -7.90 -7.10
N GLY A 281 2.51 -7.34 -6.40
CA GLY A 281 3.85 -7.92 -6.27
C GLY A 281 4.60 -8.16 -7.58
N THR A 282 4.24 -7.48 -8.69
CA THR A 282 4.71 -7.82 -10.04
C THR A 282 6.23 -7.84 -10.18
N ILE A 283 6.94 -6.98 -9.45
CA ILE A 283 8.41 -6.93 -9.39
C ILE A 283 9.07 -8.28 -9.10
N LEU A 284 8.37 -9.18 -8.39
CA LEU A 284 8.88 -10.49 -8.04
C LEU A 284 8.98 -11.43 -9.25
N GLY A 285 8.26 -11.16 -10.33
CA GLY A 285 8.21 -12.07 -11.48
C GLY A 285 8.54 -11.43 -12.83
N ILE A 286 8.91 -10.14 -12.88
CA ILE A 286 9.37 -9.53 -14.13
C ILE A 286 10.79 -10.00 -14.49
N SER A 287 11.04 -10.13 -15.79
CA SER A 287 12.37 -10.39 -16.33
C SER A 287 13.27 -9.18 -16.12
N ILE A 288 14.31 -9.32 -15.30
CA ILE A 288 15.29 -8.25 -15.03
C ILE A 288 15.99 -7.82 -16.32
N ASP A 289 16.38 -8.77 -17.18
CA ASP A 289 17.06 -8.45 -18.45
C ASP A 289 16.15 -7.63 -19.36
N SER A 290 14.90 -8.07 -19.54
CA SER A 290 13.93 -7.36 -20.39
C SER A 290 13.57 -5.99 -19.84
N TYR A 291 13.48 -5.84 -18.51
CA TYR A 291 13.24 -4.55 -17.88
C TYR A 291 14.41 -3.58 -18.15
N VAL A 292 15.65 -4.01 -17.95
CA VAL A 292 16.85 -3.19 -18.16
C VAL A 292 17.04 -2.82 -19.63
N ASP A 293 16.75 -3.73 -20.56
CA ASP A 293 16.82 -3.44 -21.99
C ASP A 293 15.88 -2.30 -22.41
N ASN A 294 14.67 -2.27 -21.83
CA ASN A 294 13.67 -1.23 -22.06
C ASN A 294 13.93 0.05 -21.23
N HIS A 295 14.63 -0.06 -20.10
CA HIS A 295 14.84 1.02 -19.12
C HIS A 295 16.32 1.17 -18.76
N ARG A 296 17.17 1.41 -19.78
CA ARG A 296 18.62 1.57 -19.58
C ARG A 296 18.98 2.75 -18.67
N ILE A 297 18.21 3.82 -18.76
CA ILE A 297 18.34 5.00 -17.89
C ILE A 297 17.03 5.17 -17.15
N ILE A 298 17.09 5.14 -15.83
CA ILE A 298 15.93 5.37 -14.96
C ILE A 298 16.13 6.61 -14.12
N SER A 299 15.03 7.24 -13.72
CA SER A 299 15.04 8.41 -12.83
C SER A 299 14.42 8.04 -11.49
N LEU A 300 15.09 8.35 -10.39
CA LEU A 300 14.60 8.10 -9.03
C LEU A 300 15.03 9.19 -8.04
N PRO A 301 14.30 9.39 -6.93
CA PRO A 301 14.71 10.29 -5.86
C PRO A 301 16.07 9.88 -5.28
N THR A 302 16.92 10.87 -5.00
CA THR A 302 18.28 10.63 -4.50
C THR A 302 18.30 9.86 -3.17
N ILE A 303 17.35 10.14 -2.26
CA ILE A 303 17.23 9.42 -0.99
C ILE A 303 16.76 7.97 -1.16
N GLU A 304 15.95 7.71 -2.19
CA GLU A 304 15.49 6.36 -2.51
C GLU A 304 16.67 5.52 -3.04
N LEU A 305 17.54 6.11 -3.87
CA LEU A 305 18.78 5.44 -4.29
C LEU A 305 19.69 5.12 -3.10
N LEU A 306 19.84 6.06 -2.15
CA LEU A 306 20.63 5.82 -0.94
C LEU A 306 20.07 4.64 -0.14
N ASP A 307 18.77 4.60 0.09
CA ASP A 307 18.13 3.50 0.83
C ASP A 307 18.23 2.17 0.07
N ASN A 308 18.09 2.18 -1.27
CA ASN A 308 18.31 0.99 -2.11
C ASN A 308 19.73 0.44 -1.94
N LEU A 309 20.74 1.32 -1.96
CA LEU A 309 22.14 0.92 -1.78
C LEU A 309 22.42 0.42 -0.37
N LEU A 310 21.84 1.05 0.67
CA LEU A 310 21.95 0.60 2.06
C LEU A 310 21.29 -0.77 2.27
N TRP A 311 20.15 -1.02 1.62
CA TRP A 311 19.48 -2.32 1.64
C TRP A 311 20.32 -3.40 0.97
N LEU A 312 20.85 -3.15 -0.23
CA LEU A 312 21.76 -4.07 -0.92
C LEU A 312 23.03 -4.32 -0.10
N TYR A 313 23.64 -3.28 0.47
CA TYR A 313 24.79 -3.41 1.38
C TYR A 313 24.46 -4.34 2.56
N HIS A 314 23.27 -4.21 3.15
CA HIS A 314 22.83 -5.09 4.22
C HIS A 314 22.66 -6.55 3.76
N LEU A 315 22.02 -6.79 2.61
CA LEU A 315 21.91 -8.13 2.04
C LEU A 315 23.29 -8.77 1.81
N LYS A 316 24.25 -7.99 1.31
CA LYS A 316 25.62 -8.48 1.15
C LYS A 316 26.26 -8.85 2.48
N ALA A 317 26.29 -7.89 3.41
CA ALA A 317 27.05 -8.00 4.64
C ALA A 317 26.48 -9.06 5.59
N TYR A 318 25.16 -9.22 5.64
CA TYR A 318 24.50 -10.06 6.65
C TYR A 318 23.81 -11.30 6.09
N LYS A 319 23.47 -11.33 4.80
CA LYS A 319 22.86 -12.50 4.14
C LYS A 319 23.82 -13.20 3.18
N ASN A 320 25.01 -12.63 2.95
CA ASN A 320 26.06 -13.19 2.10
C ASN A 320 25.60 -13.46 0.65
N LEU A 321 24.73 -12.59 0.12
CA LEU A 321 24.34 -12.60 -1.30
C LEU A 321 25.43 -11.96 -2.18
N PHE A 322 25.39 -12.26 -3.48
CA PHE A 322 26.26 -11.74 -4.54
C PHE A 322 27.73 -11.70 -4.10
N LYS A 323 28.22 -12.90 -3.79
CA LYS A 323 29.54 -13.16 -3.21
C LYS A 323 30.68 -12.65 -4.09
N ASP A 324 30.49 -12.69 -5.40
CA ASP A 324 31.51 -12.32 -6.39
C ASP A 324 31.75 -10.80 -6.48
N ILE A 325 30.90 -10.00 -5.84
CA ILE A 325 30.99 -8.54 -5.85
C ILE A 325 31.74 -8.08 -4.61
N SER A 326 32.63 -7.10 -4.71
CA SER A 326 33.28 -6.52 -3.52
C SER A 326 32.30 -5.67 -2.72
N ILE A 327 32.37 -5.70 -1.39
CA ILE A 327 31.55 -4.80 -0.54
C ILE A 327 31.86 -3.33 -0.85
N SER A 328 33.12 -3.02 -1.17
CA SER A 328 33.58 -1.67 -1.48
C SER A 328 32.94 -1.07 -2.73
N TYR A 329 32.46 -1.91 -3.65
CA TYR A 329 31.65 -1.45 -4.79
C TYR A 329 30.39 -0.72 -4.31
N LEU A 330 29.68 -1.29 -3.33
CA LEU A 330 28.49 -0.66 -2.76
C LEU A 330 28.84 0.53 -1.88
N GLU A 331 29.93 0.44 -1.10
CA GLU A 331 30.38 1.53 -0.24
C GLU A 331 30.70 2.80 -1.05
N GLU A 332 31.40 2.67 -2.17
CA GLU A 332 31.73 3.80 -3.05
C GLU A 332 30.47 4.50 -3.56
N HIS A 333 29.47 3.73 -3.98
CA HIS A 333 28.19 4.26 -4.45
C HIS A 333 27.39 4.93 -3.32
N ILE A 334 27.36 4.33 -2.13
CA ILE A 334 26.74 4.92 -0.94
C ILE A 334 27.39 6.28 -0.65
N TRP A 335 28.73 6.34 -0.62
CA TRP A 335 29.45 7.57 -0.33
C TRP A 335 29.19 8.67 -1.34
N LYS A 336 29.14 8.37 -2.64
CA LYS A 336 28.78 9.35 -3.69
C LYS A 336 27.45 10.03 -3.39
N ILE A 337 26.42 9.24 -3.04
CA ILE A 337 25.07 9.76 -2.79
C ILE A 337 24.98 10.47 -1.43
N THR A 338 25.60 9.93 -0.39
CA THR A 338 25.68 10.56 0.93
C THR A 338 26.34 11.94 0.82
N HIS A 339 27.47 12.04 0.13
CA HIS A 339 28.16 13.31 -0.11
C HIS A 339 27.28 14.29 -0.85
N PHE A 340 26.58 13.86 -1.90
CA PHE A 340 25.66 14.74 -2.63
C PHE A 340 24.57 15.34 -1.72
N ILE A 341 23.94 14.51 -0.87
CA ILE A 341 22.85 14.94 0.03
C ILE A 341 23.40 15.88 1.11
N TYR A 342 24.48 15.49 1.79
CA TYR A 342 24.94 16.14 3.02
C TYR A 342 26.03 17.20 2.83
N ASP A 343 26.54 17.41 1.62
CA ASP A 343 27.49 18.49 1.33
C ASP A 343 26.79 19.86 1.28
N ILE A 344 26.63 20.51 2.43
CA ILE A 344 25.91 21.79 2.56
C ILE A 344 26.77 23.00 2.10
N ASN A 345 28.10 22.87 1.99
CA ASN A 345 29.01 24.02 1.77
C ASN A 345 30.15 23.77 0.74
N GLY A 346 30.10 22.71 -0.08
CA GLY A 346 31.15 22.43 -1.07
C GLY A 346 32.50 22.06 -0.47
N HIS A 347 32.54 21.65 0.81
CA HIS A 347 33.77 21.34 1.55
C HIS A 347 33.59 20.00 2.27
N LEU A 348 33.86 18.91 1.55
CA LEU A 348 34.27 17.64 2.15
C LEU A 348 35.75 17.68 2.54
N GLY A 349 36.10 18.70 3.32
CA GLY A 349 37.38 18.84 3.99
C GLY A 349 37.24 19.03 5.50
N GLY A 350 36.05 18.81 6.10
CA GLY A 350 35.94 18.90 7.57
C GLY A 350 34.57 18.76 8.25
N ASN A 351 33.43 18.62 7.54
CA ASN A 351 32.09 18.62 8.19
C ASN A 351 31.27 17.32 8.03
N SER A 352 31.86 16.22 7.54
CA SER A 352 31.26 14.88 7.51
C SER A 352 31.90 13.90 8.50
N GLU A 353 32.71 14.42 9.44
CA GLU A 353 33.27 13.60 10.51
C GLU A 353 32.13 12.89 11.28
N GLY A 354 32.23 11.57 11.41
CA GLY A 354 31.24 10.76 12.13
C GLY A 354 30.08 10.21 11.30
N ILE A 355 29.80 10.68 10.07
CA ILE A 355 28.90 9.91 9.18
C ILE A 355 29.61 8.61 8.81
N ASN A 356 28.96 7.48 9.05
CA ASN A 356 29.41 6.17 8.59
C ASN A 356 28.22 5.35 8.07
N ILE A 357 28.50 4.32 7.29
CA ILE A 357 27.48 3.47 6.66
C ILE A 357 26.58 2.79 7.71
N HIS A 358 27.14 2.45 8.87
CA HIS A 358 26.37 1.86 9.97
C HIS A 358 25.33 2.86 10.53
N HIS A 359 25.69 4.11 10.80
CA HIS A 359 24.75 5.15 11.23
C HIS A 359 23.71 5.49 10.16
N LEU A 360 24.10 5.51 8.87
CA LEU A 360 23.17 5.68 7.76
C LEU A 360 22.12 4.55 7.72
N TYR A 361 22.57 3.30 7.87
CA TYR A 361 21.70 2.14 7.92
C TYR A 361 20.77 2.16 9.15
N LEU A 362 21.28 2.51 10.34
CA LEU A 362 20.46 2.66 11.54
C LEU A 362 19.42 3.77 11.40
N ALA A 363 19.79 4.91 10.81
CA ALA A 363 18.87 6.01 10.54
C ALA A 363 17.77 5.61 9.54
N TYR A 364 18.14 4.88 8.48
CA TYR A 364 17.20 4.27 7.54
C TYR A 364 16.20 3.36 8.27
N LYS A 365 16.69 2.46 9.14
CA LYS A 365 15.83 1.58 9.96
C LYS A 365 14.95 2.32 10.96
N LYS A 366 15.42 3.45 11.51
CA LYS A 366 14.68 4.23 12.51
C LYS A 366 13.38 4.80 11.95
N GLN A 367 13.27 4.99 10.63
CA GLN A 367 12.02 5.43 9.98
C GLN A 367 10.82 4.52 10.27
N PHE A 368 11.06 3.23 10.54
CA PHE A 368 10.01 2.25 10.75
C PHE A 368 9.48 2.17 12.20
N THR A 369 10.12 2.82 13.20
CA THR A 369 9.73 2.66 14.62
C THR A 369 8.48 3.45 15.00
N GLY A 370 8.09 4.45 14.20
CA GLY A 370 6.93 5.31 14.41
C GLY A 370 7.35 6.69 14.94
N LEU A 371 6.77 7.75 14.38
CA LEU A 371 7.23 9.13 14.65
C LEU A 371 6.82 9.66 16.04
N ASP A 372 6.08 8.90 16.84
CA ASP A 372 5.76 9.27 18.24
C ASP A 372 6.94 9.00 19.18
N PHE A 373 7.83 8.06 18.83
CA PHE A 373 9.05 7.74 19.59
C PHE A 373 10.20 8.74 19.34
N VAL A 374 9.95 9.77 18.53
CA VAL A 374 10.87 10.91 18.34
C VAL A 374 10.85 11.86 19.56
N LYS A 375 9.98 11.58 20.55
CA LYS A 375 9.79 12.37 21.76
C LYS A 375 10.70 11.99 22.93
N ASP A 376 11.76 11.20 22.73
CA ASP A 376 12.73 11.01 23.82
C ASP A 376 13.43 12.35 24.12
N GLU A 377 12.92 13.01 25.16
CA GLU A 377 13.36 14.30 25.72
C GLU A 377 14.86 14.32 26.07
N TYR A 378 15.47 13.14 26.17
CA TYR A 378 16.83 12.95 26.68
C TYR A 378 17.94 13.47 25.75
N TYR A 379 17.75 13.48 24.43
CA TYR A 379 18.74 14.03 23.49
C TYR A 379 18.60 15.54 23.25
N LEU A 380 17.46 16.13 23.64
CA LEU A 380 17.16 17.54 23.40
C LEU A 380 17.94 18.48 24.33
N LEU A 381 18.46 17.97 25.46
CA LEU A 381 19.22 18.72 26.46
C LEU A 381 20.65 19.07 26.03
N ASN A 382 21.22 18.38 25.04
CA ASN A 382 22.62 18.61 24.60
C ASN A 382 22.74 19.46 23.33
N CYS A 383 21.65 20.02 22.82
CA CYS A 383 21.68 20.85 21.62
C CYS A 383 21.94 22.32 21.99
N GLU A 384 23.20 22.66 22.32
CA GLU A 384 23.67 24.03 22.61
C GLU A 384 23.73 24.96 21.37
N ALA A 385 22.88 24.77 20.37
CA ALA A 385 22.91 25.56 19.15
C ALA A 385 22.08 26.85 19.31
N ASN A 386 22.75 28.01 19.36
CA ASN A 386 22.10 29.32 19.29
C ASN A 386 21.27 29.45 17.99
N PHE A 387 19.95 29.57 18.14
CA PHE A 387 18.98 29.54 17.05
C PHE A 387 18.97 30.88 16.29
N SER A 388 19.58 30.94 15.10
CA SER A 388 19.41 32.06 14.17
C SER A 388 18.44 31.70 13.03
N ASN A 389 17.46 32.56 12.78
CA ASN A 389 16.30 32.32 11.91
C ASN A 389 16.58 32.23 10.39
N LYS A 390 17.84 32.09 9.96
CA LYS A 390 18.20 32.01 8.53
C LYS A 390 19.16 30.87 8.16
N ASN A 391 19.64 30.08 9.12
CA ASN A 391 20.58 28.98 8.87
C ASN A 391 20.03 27.64 9.36
N CYS A 392 20.28 26.59 8.58
CA CYS A 392 19.92 25.22 8.96
C CYS A 392 20.65 24.78 10.24
N ILE A 393 19.93 24.35 11.28
CA ILE A 393 20.52 23.92 12.56
C ILE A 393 21.58 22.81 12.39
N PHE A 394 21.36 21.93 11.41
CA PHE A 394 22.26 20.83 11.09
C PHE A 394 23.67 21.28 10.66
N LYS A 395 23.86 22.54 10.25
CA LYS A 395 25.19 23.09 9.90
C LYS A 395 26.14 23.18 11.10
N ASN A 396 25.60 23.20 12.32
CA ASN A 396 26.41 23.39 13.54
C ASN A 396 26.92 22.06 14.11
N PHE A 397 26.41 20.92 13.63
CA PHE A 397 26.83 19.61 14.12
C PHE A 397 28.06 19.12 13.37
N LYS A 398 29.09 18.74 14.14
CA LYS A 398 30.30 18.12 13.61
C LYS A 398 30.20 16.60 13.60
N ASN A 399 29.63 15.98 14.64
CA ASN A 399 29.52 14.52 14.77
C ASN A 399 28.10 14.05 14.43
N TRP A 400 27.97 13.30 13.35
CA TRP A 400 26.68 12.76 12.88
C TRP A 400 26.43 11.34 13.39
N ASN A 401 25.40 11.18 14.22
CA ASN A 401 24.89 9.88 14.65
C ASN A 401 23.60 9.50 13.90
N GLU A 402 23.06 8.32 14.20
CA GLU A 402 21.83 7.79 13.59
C GLU A 402 20.62 8.71 13.79
N ASP A 403 20.56 9.44 14.91
CA ASP A 403 19.45 10.32 15.25
C ASP A 403 19.44 11.60 14.43
N LEU A 404 20.59 12.27 14.31
CA LEU A 404 20.73 13.45 13.47
C LEU A 404 20.47 13.12 12.00
N LEU A 405 20.98 11.97 11.53
CA LEU A 405 20.70 11.48 10.19
C LEU A 405 19.20 11.20 9.99
N PHE A 406 18.54 10.58 10.97
CA PHE A 406 17.10 10.37 10.92
C PHE A 406 16.32 11.70 10.90
N TYR A 407 16.63 12.66 11.78
CA TYR A 407 15.95 13.97 11.81
C TYR A 407 16.19 14.80 10.54
N SER A 408 17.36 14.66 9.91
CA SER A 408 17.67 15.33 8.64
C SER A 408 16.68 14.97 7.52
N ARG A 409 16.12 13.75 7.56
CA ARG A 409 15.10 13.23 6.61
C ARG A 409 13.72 13.86 6.81
N HIS A 410 13.58 14.69 7.85
CA HIS A 410 12.39 15.51 8.11
C HIS A 410 12.70 17.01 8.04
N CYS A 411 13.79 17.44 7.38
CA CYS A 411 14.08 18.86 7.24
C CYS A 411 14.44 19.34 5.83
N ARG A 412 13.76 20.43 5.43
CA ARG A 412 13.92 21.15 4.15
C ARG A 412 15.36 21.44 3.73
N CYS A 413 16.29 21.53 4.70
CA CYS A 413 17.72 21.69 4.42
C CYS A 413 18.29 20.57 3.53
N PHE A 414 17.79 19.35 3.69
CA PHE A 414 18.23 18.18 2.94
C PHE A 414 17.16 17.66 2.01
N LEU A 415 15.88 17.86 2.35
CA LEU A 415 14.76 17.32 1.56
C LEU A 415 14.83 17.73 0.10
N LYS A 416 15.20 18.97 -0.23
CA LYS A 416 15.34 19.41 -1.63
C LYS A 416 16.36 18.59 -2.42
N LYS A 417 17.47 18.18 -1.80
CA LYS A 417 18.47 17.31 -2.41
C LYS A 417 18.03 15.85 -2.40
N MET A 418 17.47 15.39 -1.28
CA MET A 418 16.96 14.03 -1.10
C MET A 418 15.87 13.67 -2.10
N THR A 419 14.92 14.57 -2.36
CA THR A 419 13.82 14.36 -3.30
C THR A 419 14.17 14.78 -4.72
N ARG A 420 15.40 15.23 -4.99
CA ARG A 420 15.84 15.51 -6.35
C ARG A 420 15.91 14.21 -7.13
N MET A 421 15.27 14.19 -8.30
CA MET A 421 15.38 13.09 -9.25
C MET A 421 16.79 13.08 -9.85
N ILE A 422 17.43 11.92 -9.81
CA ILE A 422 18.71 11.66 -10.45
C ILE A 422 18.54 10.50 -11.44
N GLN A 423 19.36 10.51 -12.48
CA GLN A 423 19.37 9.46 -13.49
C GLN A 423 20.50 8.47 -13.19
N ILE A 424 20.20 7.18 -13.31
CA ILE A 424 21.20 6.12 -13.20
C ILE A 424 21.12 5.19 -14.40
N ASP A 425 22.28 4.67 -14.81
CA ASP A 425 22.41 3.64 -15.83
C ASP A 425 22.25 2.26 -15.18
N THR A 426 21.35 1.45 -15.71
CA THR A 426 21.01 0.10 -15.22
C THR A 426 21.68 -1.01 -16.03
N SER A 427 22.42 -0.68 -17.09
CA SER A 427 23.03 -1.64 -18.02
C SER A 427 24.29 -2.33 -17.51
N ASP A 428 24.78 -1.95 -16.32
CA ASP A 428 25.92 -2.62 -15.69
C ASP A 428 25.54 -4.08 -15.34
N LYS A 429 26.26 -5.02 -15.96
CA LYS A 429 26.12 -6.47 -15.72
C LYS A 429 26.25 -6.84 -14.25
N THR A 430 27.08 -6.12 -13.49
CA THR A 430 27.24 -6.31 -12.05
C THR A 430 25.94 -6.03 -11.31
N ILE A 431 25.28 -4.91 -11.64
CA ILE A 431 23.99 -4.51 -11.06
C ILE A 431 22.88 -5.49 -11.45
N ILE A 432 22.83 -5.92 -12.70
CA ILE A 432 21.86 -6.91 -13.19
C ILE A 432 21.94 -8.20 -12.38
N ASN A 433 23.16 -8.69 -12.10
CA ASN A 433 23.35 -9.91 -11.29
C ASN A 433 22.91 -9.69 -9.83
N ILE A 434 23.23 -8.54 -9.22
CA ILE A 434 22.72 -8.18 -7.88
C ILE A 434 21.19 -8.24 -7.86
N TYR A 435 20.54 -7.66 -8.86
CA TYR A 435 19.08 -7.61 -8.95
C TYR A 435 18.45 -8.99 -9.08
N LYS A 436 19.02 -9.89 -9.89
CA LYS A 436 18.55 -11.27 -10.02
C LYS A 436 18.66 -12.04 -8.71
N GLU A 437 19.80 -11.95 -8.03
CA GLU A 437 19.99 -12.60 -6.72
C GLU A 437 19.08 -12.02 -5.64
N ALA A 438 18.90 -10.70 -5.61
CA ALA A 438 17.98 -10.03 -4.69
C ALA A 438 16.52 -10.41 -4.95
N GLN A 439 16.10 -10.49 -6.22
CA GLN A 439 14.75 -10.92 -6.60
C GLN A 439 14.49 -12.35 -6.11
N GLN A 440 15.42 -13.27 -6.36
CA GLN A 440 15.30 -14.65 -5.88
C GLN A 440 15.27 -14.74 -4.35
N TYR A 441 16.04 -13.91 -3.65
CA TYR A 441 15.99 -13.83 -2.19
C TYR A 441 14.61 -13.43 -1.67
N VAL A 442 13.99 -12.41 -2.27
CA VAL A 442 12.66 -11.95 -1.84
C VAL A 442 11.58 -12.99 -2.19
N ILE A 443 11.63 -13.62 -3.37
CA ILE A 443 10.74 -14.74 -3.74
C ILE A 443 10.82 -15.85 -2.67
N ASN A 444 12.03 -16.30 -2.34
CA ASN A 444 12.23 -17.37 -1.37
C ASN A 444 11.72 -16.99 0.03
N LYS A 445 11.93 -15.73 0.44
CA LYS A 445 11.44 -15.20 1.72
C LYS A 445 9.92 -15.22 1.81
N ILE A 446 9.22 -14.85 0.73
CA ILE A 446 7.75 -14.85 0.65
C ILE A 446 7.21 -16.27 0.72
N ALA A 447 7.77 -17.16 -0.12
CA ALA A 447 7.37 -18.57 -0.17
C ALA A 447 7.52 -19.25 1.20
N CYS A 448 8.68 -19.09 1.85
CA CYS A 448 8.94 -19.67 3.18
C CYS A 448 8.02 -19.12 4.28
N LYS A 449 7.53 -17.89 4.15
CA LYS A 449 6.62 -17.27 5.13
C LYS A 449 5.15 -17.62 4.92
N GLY A 450 4.77 -18.23 3.80
CA GLY A 450 3.37 -18.48 3.44
C GLY A 450 2.58 -17.19 3.18
N ILE A 451 3.25 -16.16 2.64
CA ILE A 451 2.61 -14.90 2.23
C ILE A 451 2.01 -15.10 0.84
N ILE A 452 0.79 -14.59 0.64
CA ILE A 452 0.04 -14.72 -0.60
C ILE A 452 0.19 -13.46 -1.44
N ILE A 453 0.45 -13.60 -2.74
CA ILE A 453 0.44 -12.47 -3.68
C ILE A 453 -0.92 -12.40 -4.39
N GLU A 454 -1.64 -11.30 -4.21
CA GLU A 454 -2.87 -10.99 -4.92
C GLU A 454 -2.53 -10.55 -6.35
N THR A 455 -2.73 -11.42 -7.33
CA THR A 455 -2.37 -11.18 -8.72
C THR A 455 -3.60 -10.83 -9.55
N ASN A 456 -3.45 -9.86 -10.46
CA ASN A 456 -4.54 -9.30 -11.25
C ASN A 456 -4.22 -9.36 -12.76
N PRO A 457 -4.27 -10.53 -13.42
CA PRO A 457 -3.62 -10.75 -14.71
C PRO A 457 -3.90 -9.70 -15.78
N VAL A 458 -5.18 -9.40 -16.03
CA VAL A 458 -5.57 -8.40 -17.05
C VAL A 458 -5.18 -6.97 -16.64
N SER A 459 -5.29 -6.61 -15.37
CA SER A 459 -4.86 -5.29 -14.88
C SER A 459 -3.35 -5.17 -15.04
N ASN A 460 -2.59 -6.11 -14.49
CA ASN A 460 -1.14 -6.15 -14.55
C ASN A 460 -0.62 -6.13 -16.00
N ALA A 461 -1.28 -6.83 -16.94
CA ALA A 461 -0.88 -6.80 -18.35
C ALA A 461 -1.12 -5.44 -19.02
N ASN A 462 -2.11 -4.66 -18.54
CA ASN A 462 -2.40 -3.34 -19.07
C ASN A 462 -1.53 -2.22 -18.47
N ILE A 463 -1.11 -2.36 -17.20
CA ILE A 463 -0.43 -1.28 -16.46
C ILE A 463 0.95 -1.64 -15.91
N GLY A 464 1.38 -2.90 -16.02
CA GLY A 464 2.63 -3.41 -15.45
C GLY A 464 3.82 -3.35 -16.41
N GLU A 465 5.00 -3.52 -15.84
CA GLU A 465 6.30 -3.43 -16.52
C GLU A 465 6.73 -4.76 -17.18
N PHE A 466 5.87 -5.30 -18.05
CA PHE A 466 6.18 -6.48 -18.87
C PHE A 466 5.47 -6.43 -20.23
N ASN A 467 5.89 -7.28 -21.18
CA ASN A 467 5.52 -7.12 -22.59
C ASN A 467 4.16 -7.71 -22.95
N SER A 468 3.80 -8.86 -22.35
CA SER A 468 2.61 -9.61 -22.76
C SER A 468 2.11 -10.53 -21.64
N MET A 469 0.89 -11.05 -21.78
CA MET A 469 0.36 -12.06 -20.87
C MET A 469 1.24 -13.34 -20.80
N ASN A 470 2.01 -13.65 -21.84
CA ASN A 470 2.94 -14.79 -21.82
C ASN A 470 4.09 -14.62 -20.82
N ASP A 471 4.46 -13.37 -20.58
CA ASP A 471 5.52 -12.94 -19.66
C ASP A 471 4.97 -12.55 -18.29
N HIS A 472 3.71 -12.90 -18.00
CA HIS A 472 3.05 -12.46 -16.79
C HIS A 472 3.83 -12.92 -15.53
N PRO A 473 4.14 -12.00 -14.59
CA PRO A 473 4.96 -12.27 -13.41
C PRO A 473 4.56 -13.49 -12.57
N ILE A 474 3.26 -13.81 -12.54
CA ILE A 474 2.70 -14.98 -11.85
C ILE A 474 3.43 -16.29 -12.18
N PHE A 475 3.91 -16.46 -13.42
CA PHE A 475 4.57 -17.69 -13.87
C PHE A 475 5.99 -17.83 -13.35
N MET A 476 6.65 -16.73 -13.02
CA MET A 476 7.97 -16.76 -12.36
C MET A 476 7.82 -16.87 -10.84
N MET A 477 6.80 -16.23 -10.25
CA MET A 477 6.53 -16.35 -8.82
C MET A 477 6.15 -17.78 -8.42
N ASN A 478 5.40 -18.48 -9.28
CA ASN A 478 5.03 -19.87 -9.07
C ASN A 478 5.18 -20.67 -10.38
N ASP A 479 6.24 -21.45 -10.49
CA ASP A 479 6.58 -22.24 -11.69
C ASP A 479 6.41 -23.75 -11.47
N SER A 480 5.59 -24.16 -10.49
CA SER A 480 5.27 -25.58 -10.20
C SER A 480 4.63 -26.33 -11.38
N PHE A 481 4.07 -25.61 -12.35
CA PHE A 481 3.60 -26.18 -13.61
C PHE A 481 4.73 -26.54 -14.58
N ASP A 482 5.97 -26.10 -14.35
CA ASP A 482 7.14 -26.32 -15.21
C ASP A 482 8.35 -26.80 -14.39
N LYS A 483 9.28 -25.89 -14.03
CA LYS A 483 10.57 -26.19 -13.39
C LYS A 483 10.46 -26.53 -11.90
N ASP A 484 9.35 -26.19 -11.26
CA ASP A 484 9.09 -26.50 -9.85
C ASP A 484 10.14 -25.89 -8.89
N HIS A 485 10.67 -24.72 -9.24
CA HIS A 485 11.69 -24.01 -8.46
C HIS A 485 11.08 -23.00 -7.49
N ASN A 486 10.13 -22.20 -7.96
CA ASN A 486 9.48 -21.12 -7.23
C ASN A 486 8.05 -21.51 -6.84
N HIS A 487 7.72 -21.28 -5.57
CA HIS A 487 6.50 -21.78 -4.94
C HIS A 487 5.74 -20.69 -4.17
N VAL A 488 5.79 -19.44 -4.65
CA VAL A 488 5.02 -18.37 -4.02
C VAL A 488 3.53 -18.68 -4.15
N MET A 489 2.78 -18.55 -3.06
CA MET A 489 1.33 -18.69 -3.10
C MET A 489 0.73 -17.45 -3.78
N VAL A 490 -0.08 -17.67 -4.80
CA VAL A 490 -0.75 -16.60 -5.55
C VAL A 490 -2.25 -16.78 -5.54
N SER A 491 -2.99 -15.68 -5.49
CA SER A 491 -4.43 -15.63 -5.75
C SER A 491 -4.69 -14.83 -7.02
N VAL A 492 -5.77 -15.15 -7.74
CA VAL A 492 -6.15 -14.45 -8.99
C VAL A 492 -7.39 -13.61 -8.73
N ASN A 493 -7.32 -12.32 -9.02
CA ASN A 493 -8.41 -11.37 -8.82
C ASN A 493 -8.61 -10.48 -10.05
N THR A 494 -9.69 -9.69 -10.05
CA THR A 494 -10.09 -8.83 -11.17
C THR A 494 -9.57 -7.40 -11.10
N ASP A 495 -9.05 -6.99 -9.94
CA ASP A 495 -8.76 -5.59 -9.62
C ASP A 495 -10.03 -4.72 -9.78
N ASP A 496 -10.04 -3.79 -10.74
CA ASP A 496 -11.20 -2.98 -11.12
C ASP A 496 -11.92 -3.54 -12.37
N PRO A 497 -12.85 -4.51 -12.25
CA PRO A 497 -13.49 -5.16 -13.39
C PRO A 497 -14.26 -4.19 -14.29
N GLY A 498 -14.79 -3.10 -13.73
CA GLY A 498 -15.48 -2.05 -14.49
C GLY A 498 -14.55 -1.21 -15.37
N VAL A 499 -13.29 -1.05 -14.98
CA VAL A 499 -12.27 -0.29 -15.74
C VAL A 499 -11.68 -1.18 -16.83
N PHE A 500 -11.32 -2.42 -16.48
CA PHE A 500 -10.63 -3.34 -17.39
C PHE A 500 -11.57 -4.21 -18.23
N GLY A 501 -12.89 -4.15 -18.00
CA GLY A 501 -13.88 -4.91 -18.76
C GLY A 501 -13.68 -6.42 -18.66
N THR A 502 -13.38 -6.91 -17.46
CA THR A 502 -12.98 -8.30 -17.20
C THR A 502 -13.84 -8.95 -16.12
N THR A 503 -13.80 -10.28 -16.03
CA THR A 503 -14.45 -11.10 -15.00
C THR A 503 -13.44 -12.06 -14.41
N LEU A 504 -13.73 -12.64 -13.24
CA LEU A 504 -12.84 -13.63 -12.63
C LEU A 504 -12.62 -14.84 -13.57
N LYS A 505 -13.66 -15.25 -14.29
CA LYS A 505 -13.59 -16.32 -15.29
C LYS A 505 -12.62 -15.98 -16.42
N ASN A 506 -12.63 -14.72 -16.89
CA ASN A 506 -11.69 -14.27 -17.92
C ASN A 506 -10.25 -14.34 -17.42
N GLN A 507 -9.97 -13.91 -16.18
CA GLN A 507 -8.62 -13.95 -15.60
C GLN A 507 -8.03 -15.36 -15.63
N TYR A 508 -8.75 -16.35 -15.10
CA TYR A 508 -8.32 -17.76 -15.13
C TYR A 508 -8.24 -18.30 -16.55
N GLY A 509 -9.17 -17.92 -17.43
CA GLY A 509 -9.17 -18.32 -18.84
C GLY A 509 -7.91 -17.87 -19.58
N PHE A 510 -7.47 -16.63 -19.36
CA PHE A 510 -6.23 -16.11 -19.95
C PHE A 510 -4.99 -16.85 -19.43
N ILE A 511 -4.90 -17.11 -18.12
CA ILE A 511 -3.79 -17.88 -17.57
C ILE A 511 -3.76 -19.30 -18.15
N LEU A 512 -4.90 -19.97 -18.21
CA LEU A 512 -5.00 -21.31 -18.78
C LEU A 512 -4.57 -21.33 -20.25
N GLN A 513 -4.98 -20.34 -21.05
CA GLN A 513 -4.58 -20.23 -22.45
C GLN A 513 -3.06 -20.09 -22.58
N VAL A 514 -2.42 -19.25 -21.76
CA VAL A 514 -0.95 -19.12 -21.77
C VAL A 514 -0.25 -20.44 -21.41
N LEU A 515 -0.77 -21.18 -20.43
CA LEU A 515 -0.22 -22.49 -20.07
C LEU A 515 -0.32 -23.48 -21.25
N ILE A 516 -1.44 -23.50 -21.97
CA ILE A 516 -1.63 -24.32 -23.17
C ILE A 516 -0.65 -23.91 -24.27
N ASP A 517 -0.49 -22.61 -24.53
CA ASP A 517 0.39 -22.09 -25.57
C ASP A 517 1.88 -22.40 -25.27
N LYS A 518 2.24 -22.48 -23.98
CA LYS A 518 3.56 -22.94 -23.52
C LYS A 518 3.76 -24.47 -23.61
N GLY A 519 2.75 -25.22 -24.06
CA GLY A 519 2.82 -26.68 -24.19
C GLY A 519 2.67 -27.43 -22.87
N VAL A 520 2.16 -26.79 -21.81
CA VAL A 520 1.91 -27.47 -20.52
C VAL A 520 0.77 -28.48 -20.69
N PRO A 521 0.95 -29.75 -20.27
CA PRO A 521 -0.11 -30.74 -20.34
C PRO A 521 -1.37 -30.27 -19.60
N MET A 522 -2.54 -30.44 -20.23
CA MET A 522 -3.83 -29.93 -19.72
C MET A 522 -4.10 -30.33 -18.25
N GLU A 523 -3.78 -31.56 -17.86
CA GLU A 523 -3.93 -32.00 -16.46
C GLU A 523 -3.09 -31.16 -15.48
N LYS A 524 -1.84 -30.85 -15.83
CA LYS A 524 -0.93 -30.04 -15.00
C LYS A 524 -1.40 -28.59 -14.97
N ALA A 525 -1.83 -28.05 -16.11
CA ALA A 525 -2.39 -26.70 -16.19
C ALA A 525 -3.65 -26.54 -15.32
N LEU A 526 -4.59 -27.49 -15.40
CA LEU A 526 -5.81 -27.46 -14.59
C LEU A 526 -5.53 -27.62 -13.09
N LYS A 527 -4.57 -28.47 -12.70
CA LYS A 527 -4.14 -28.58 -11.29
C LYS A 527 -3.56 -27.26 -10.77
N TRP A 528 -2.76 -26.57 -11.58
CA TRP A 528 -2.19 -25.27 -11.20
C TRP A 528 -3.29 -24.20 -11.07
N ILE A 529 -4.25 -24.16 -12.01
CA ILE A 529 -5.41 -23.26 -11.94
C ILE A 529 -6.23 -23.53 -10.67
N ASP A 530 -6.51 -24.80 -10.35
CA ASP A 530 -7.29 -25.15 -9.16
C ASP A 530 -6.53 -24.82 -7.86
N MET A 531 -5.22 -25.03 -7.83
CA MET A 531 -4.36 -24.61 -6.71
C MET A 531 -4.45 -23.11 -6.45
N THR A 532 -4.33 -22.27 -7.48
CA THR A 532 -4.44 -20.81 -7.32
C THR A 532 -5.85 -20.36 -6.91
N ARG A 533 -6.89 -21.06 -7.38
CA ARG A 533 -8.27 -20.87 -6.94
C ARG A 533 -8.46 -21.20 -5.46
N GLU A 534 -7.90 -22.32 -4.99
CA GLU A 534 -7.94 -22.72 -3.59
C GLU A 534 -7.13 -21.76 -2.70
N ASN A 535 -5.98 -21.28 -3.17
CA ASN A 535 -5.22 -20.24 -2.47
C ASN A 535 -6.09 -19.00 -2.22
N GLY A 536 -6.81 -18.51 -3.24
CA GLY A 536 -7.71 -17.36 -3.09
C GLY A 536 -8.86 -17.60 -2.10
N LEU A 537 -9.44 -18.80 -2.08
CA LEU A 537 -10.47 -19.15 -1.09
C LEU A 537 -9.92 -19.28 0.33
N ASN A 538 -8.68 -19.75 0.48
CA ASN A 538 -8.05 -19.98 1.77
C ASN A 538 -7.41 -18.72 2.36
N SER A 539 -7.08 -17.72 1.54
CA SER A 539 -6.53 -16.43 1.94
C SER A 539 -7.60 -15.37 2.27
N THR A 540 -8.88 -15.72 2.30
CA THR A 540 -9.95 -14.80 2.69
C THR A 540 -9.80 -14.37 4.16
N PHE A 541 -10.09 -13.11 4.47
CA PHE A 541 -10.17 -12.61 5.83
C PHE A 541 -11.54 -12.87 6.48
N ILE A 542 -12.50 -13.34 5.70
CA ILE A 542 -13.85 -13.68 6.17
C ILE A 542 -13.81 -15.02 6.89
N ASN A 543 -14.55 -15.13 8.01
CA ASN A 543 -14.72 -16.40 8.71
C ASN A 543 -15.30 -17.46 7.75
N ARG A 544 -14.54 -18.54 7.51
CA ARG A 544 -14.91 -19.59 6.54
C ARG A 544 -16.08 -20.47 7.00
N THR A 545 -16.55 -20.31 8.23
CA THR A 545 -17.74 -21.01 8.74
C THR A 545 -18.96 -20.63 7.92
N LYS A 546 -19.62 -21.61 7.30
CA LYS A 546 -20.80 -21.34 6.47
C LYS A 546 -21.96 -20.87 7.34
N LYS A 547 -22.42 -19.64 7.11
CA LYS A 547 -23.64 -19.09 7.69
C LYS A 547 -24.80 -19.21 6.71
N THR A 548 -25.97 -19.52 7.23
CA THR A 548 -27.23 -19.48 6.50
C THR A 548 -27.68 -18.03 6.29
N LYS A 549 -28.54 -17.80 5.29
CA LYS A 549 -29.16 -16.49 5.06
C LYS A 549 -29.81 -15.92 6.32
N LYS A 550 -30.50 -16.78 7.10
CA LYS A 550 -31.22 -16.38 8.31
C LYS A 550 -30.26 -15.89 9.41
N GLU A 551 -29.17 -16.60 9.64
CA GLU A 551 -28.14 -16.21 10.62
C GLU A 551 -27.53 -14.85 10.25
N ILE A 552 -27.14 -14.66 8.98
CA ILE A 552 -26.60 -13.38 8.49
C ILE A 552 -27.63 -12.26 8.69
N GLU A 553 -28.91 -12.48 8.37
CA GLU A 553 -29.94 -11.47 8.58
C GLU A 553 -30.13 -11.09 10.05
N GLU A 554 -30.06 -12.04 10.98
CA GLU A 554 -30.18 -11.79 12.42
C GLU A 554 -29.00 -10.95 12.94
N GLU A 555 -27.77 -11.31 12.56
CA GLU A 555 -26.56 -10.54 12.90
C GLU A 555 -26.65 -9.10 12.37
N LEU A 556 -26.99 -8.93 11.09
CA LEU A 556 -27.09 -7.63 10.43
C LEU A 556 -28.21 -6.75 11.03
N LYS A 557 -29.37 -7.33 11.40
CA LYS A 557 -30.46 -6.59 12.06
C LYS A 557 -30.03 -6.05 13.42
N GLU A 558 -29.26 -6.82 14.18
CA GLU A 558 -28.76 -6.37 15.48
C GLU A 558 -27.71 -5.26 15.34
N ILE A 559 -26.75 -5.41 14.40
CA ILE A 559 -25.79 -4.34 14.09
C ILE A 559 -26.53 -3.05 13.69
N LYS A 560 -27.53 -3.16 12.81
CA LYS A 560 -28.33 -2.03 12.34
C LYS A 560 -29.02 -1.29 13.49
N ARG A 561 -29.71 -2.01 14.38
CA ARG A 561 -30.43 -1.45 15.52
C ARG A 561 -29.50 -0.62 16.42
N ILE A 562 -28.33 -1.17 16.76
CA ILE A 562 -27.34 -0.50 17.61
C ILE A 562 -26.76 0.74 16.93
N LEU A 563 -26.47 0.68 15.63
CA LEU A 563 -25.96 1.83 14.87
C LEU A 563 -26.98 2.97 14.80
N GLU A 564 -28.26 2.65 14.55
CA GLU A 564 -29.35 3.64 14.54
C GLU A 564 -29.51 4.30 15.92
N GLU A 565 -29.45 3.54 17.02
CA GLU A 565 -29.45 4.09 18.38
C GLU A 565 -28.26 5.04 18.63
N LYS A 566 -27.05 4.66 18.20
CA LYS A 566 -25.85 5.49 18.37
C LYS A 566 -25.88 6.78 17.55
N LEU A 567 -26.43 6.74 16.35
CA LEU A 567 -26.58 7.92 15.49
C LEU A 567 -27.71 8.86 15.96
N ASN A 568 -28.76 8.30 16.58
CA ASN A 568 -29.91 9.07 17.08
C ASN A 568 -29.69 9.70 18.46
N ARG A 569 -28.73 9.22 19.26
CA ARG A 569 -28.30 9.91 20.49
C ARG A 569 -27.74 11.29 20.10
N ARG A 570 -28.55 12.34 20.30
CA ARG A 570 -28.08 13.73 20.20
C ARG A 570 -26.96 13.94 21.20
N ASP A 571 -25.98 14.76 20.84
CA ASP A 571 -24.92 15.21 21.76
C ASP A 571 -25.57 16.08 22.86
N ASP A 572 -26.22 15.46 23.85
CA ASP A 572 -26.88 16.13 24.98
C ASP A 572 -25.88 16.68 26.01
N ASN A 573 -24.58 16.70 25.69
CA ASN A 573 -23.56 17.37 26.48
C ASN A 573 -22.87 18.42 25.60
N LYS A 574 -23.46 19.61 25.57
CA LYS A 574 -22.76 20.85 25.21
C LYS A 574 -22.48 21.65 26.47
#